data_AF-A0A5A9Z5J6-F1
#
_entry.id   AF-A0A5A9Z5J6-F1
#
_cell.length_a   1.000
_cell.length_b   1.000
_cell.length_c   1.000
_cell.angle_alpha   90.00
_cell.angle_beta   90.00
_cell.angle_gamma   90.00
#
_symmetry.space_group_name_H-M   'P 1'
#
loop_
_entity.id
_entity.type
_entity.pdbx_description
1 polymer ?
#
loop_
_entity_poly.entity_id
_entity_poly.type
_entity_poly.pdbx_seq_one_letter_code
_entity_poly.pdbx_strand_id
1 'polypeptide(L)' 'MIIVAGLILAFILILIFSNRTTRHCRWRAQGVAEDGARDFRCMACGARTTTPDGSPPKVCLRPDTTPRA' A
#
# COMPACT_ATOMS: atom_id res chain seq x y z
N MET A 1 -22.32 -27.41 -15.03
CA MET A 1 -21.00 -27.48 -14.34
C MET A 1 -20.00 -26.45 -14.85
N ILE A 2 -20.06 -26.00 -16.11
CA ILE A 2 -19.16 -24.95 -16.64
C ILE A 2 -19.45 -23.57 -16.01
N ILE A 3 -20.73 -23.25 -15.80
CA ILE A 3 -21.13 -21.96 -15.21
C ILE A 3 -20.62 -21.82 -13.76
N VAL A 4 -20.74 -22.88 -12.96
CA VAL A 4 -20.24 -22.90 -11.57
C VAL A 4 -18.72 -22.75 -11.55
N ALA A 5 -18.00 -23.47 -12.43
CA ALA A 5 -16.55 -23.34 -12.54
C ALA A 5 -16.11 -21.93 -12.96
N GLY A 6 -16.84 -21.29 -13.89
CA GLY A 6 -16.58 -19.91 -14.31
C GLY A 6 -16.77 -18.89 -13.18
N LEU A 7 -17.83 -19.04 -12.37
CA LEU A 7 -18.08 -18.17 -11.21
C LEU A 7 -17.00 -18.31 -10.14
N ILE A 8 -16.57 -19.53 -9.83
CA ILE A 8 -15.48 -19.77 -8.87
C ILE A 8 -14.19 -19.13 -9.38
N LEU A 9 -13.87 -19.30 -10.67
CA LEU A 9 -12.66 -18.72 -11.26
C LEU A 9 -12.69 -17.19 -11.21
N ALA A 10 -13.82 -16.57 -11.58
CA ALA A 10 -14.00 -15.12 -11.49
C ALA A 10 -13.83 -14.60 -10.05
N PHE A 11 -14.38 -15.32 -9.07
CA PHE A 11 -14.27 -14.96 -7.66
C PHE A 11 -12.82 -15.03 -7.15
N ILE A 12 -12.08 -16.08 -7.53
CA ILE A 12 -10.65 -16.23 -7.20
C ILE A 12 -9.83 -15.11 -7.83
N LEU A 13 -10.09 -14.78 -9.10
CA LEU A 13 -9.41 -13.68 -9.78
C LEU A 13 -9.67 -12.34 -9.07
N ILE A 14 -10.92 -12.04 -8.72
CA ILE A 14 -11.26 -10.83 -7.95
C ILE A 14 -10.53 -10.81 -6.60
N LEU A 15 -10.49 -11.91 -5.86
CA LEU A 15 -9.78 -11.97 -4.57
C LEU A 15 -8.26 -11.73 -4.72
N ILE A 16 -7.65 -12.26 -5.77
CA ILE A 16 -6.21 -12.13 -6.03
C ILE A 16 -5.84 -10.73 -6.54
N PHE A 17 -6.69 -10.14 -7.39
CA PHE A 17 -6.43 -8.86 -8.07
C PHE A 17 -6.97 -7.63 -7.33
N SER A 18 -8.09 -7.71 -6.60
CA SER A 18 -8.75 -6.51 -6.06
C SER A 18 -8.02 -5.80 -4.93
N ASN A 19 -7.00 -6.37 -4.27
CA ASN A 19 -6.55 -5.71 -3.03
C ASN A 19 -5.13 -6.00 -2.50
N ARG A 20 -4.12 -6.18 -3.37
CA ARG A 20 -2.73 -6.37 -2.89
C ARG A 20 -1.99 -5.08 -2.52
N THR A 21 -2.39 -3.93 -3.05
CA THR A 21 -1.54 -2.72 -2.95
C THR A 21 -1.79 -1.89 -1.69
N THR A 22 -3.00 -1.93 -1.11
CA THR A 22 -3.36 -1.09 0.05
C THR A 22 -3.46 -1.85 1.36
N ARG A 23 -3.79 -3.15 1.38
CA ARG A 23 -3.97 -3.92 2.63
C ARG A 23 -2.69 -4.17 3.42
N HIS A 24 -1.55 -4.26 2.74
CA HIS A 24 -0.29 -4.56 3.42
C HIS A 24 0.45 -3.32 3.92
N CYS A 25 -0.02 -2.11 3.61
CA CYS A 25 0.76 -0.93 3.95
C CYS A 25 0.63 -0.61 5.44
N ARG A 26 1.75 -0.84 6.15
CA ARG A 26 1.87 -0.64 7.59
C ARG A 26 2.76 0.57 7.84
N TRP A 27 2.15 1.75 7.76
CA TRP A 27 2.81 3.01 8.06
C TRP A 27 3.16 3.08 9.55
N ARG A 28 4.42 3.39 9.84
CA ARG A 28 4.90 3.70 11.19
C ARG A 28 5.57 5.06 11.17
N ALA A 29 5.25 5.88 12.17
CA ALA A 29 6.01 7.09 12.44
C ALA A 29 7.40 6.69 12.96
N GLN A 30 8.45 7.19 12.34
CA GLN A 30 9.84 6.97 12.78
C GLN A 30 10.40 8.16 13.56
N GLY A 31 9.85 9.36 13.36
CA GLY A 31 10.36 10.57 13.99
C GLY A 31 9.45 11.76 13.73
N VAL A 32 9.70 12.82 14.49
CA VAL A 32 9.13 14.14 14.31
C VAL A 32 10.23 15.02 13.73
N ALA A 33 9.99 15.63 12.59
CA ALA A 33 10.86 16.65 12.02
C ALA A 33 10.72 17.96 12.81
N GLU A 34 11.75 18.82 12.78
CA GLU A 34 11.76 20.08 13.54
C GLU A 34 10.57 21.00 13.21
N ASP A 35 10.06 20.93 11.98
CA ASP A 35 8.93 21.74 11.50
C ASP A 35 7.55 21.19 11.92
N GLY A 36 7.49 20.19 12.82
CA GLY A 36 6.26 19.54 13.25
C GLY A 36 5.73 18.48 12.28
N ALA A 37 6.35 18.32 11.12
CA ALA A 37 6.05 17.24 10.18
C ALA A 37 6.46 15.87 10.77
N ARG A 38 5.76 14.80 10.39
CA ARG A 38 6.13 13.44 10.81
C ARG A 38 6.55 12.57 9.66
N ASP A 39 7.65 11.86 9.90
CA ASP A 39 8.19 10.90 8.96
C ASP A 39 7.52 9.55 9.15
N PHE A 40 6.85 9.11 8.09
CA PHE A 40 6.21 7.82 8.02
C PHE A 40 6.98 6.88 7.10
N ARG A 41 7.19 5.65 7.55
CA ARG A 41 7.73 4.57 6.73
C ARG A 41 6.83 3.36 6.76
N CYS A 42 6.58 2.80 5.59
CA CYS A 42 5.84 1.57 5.45
C CYS A 42 6.75 0.38 5.75
N MET A 43 6.42 -0.41 6.77
CA MET A 43 7.19 -1.59 7.16
C MET A 43 6.96 -2.81 6.23
N ALA A 44 6.03 -2.70 5.27
CA ALA A 44 5.74 -3.78 4.33
C ALA A 44 6.37 -3.57 2.94
N CYS A 45 6.37 -2.33 2.43
CA CYS A 45 6.93 -2.02 1.12
C CYS A 45 8.16 -1.09 1.16
N GLY A 46 8.52 -0.56 2.34
CA GLY A 46 9.67 0.33 2.49
C GLY A 46 9.44 1.77 2.04
N ALA A 47 8.26 2.12 1.52
CA ALA A 47 7.87 3.48 1.16
C ALA A 47 8.10 4.47 2.31
N ARG A 48 8.52 5.69 1.99
CA ARG A 48 8.72 6.78 2.96
C ARG A 48 7.93 7.99 2.51
N THR A 49 7.32 8.70 3.46
CA THR A 49 6.71 9.99 3.22
C THR A 49 6.78 10.84 4.47
N THR A 50 6.82 12.14 4.29
CA THR A 50 6.80 13.12 5.37
C THR A 50 5.48 13.85 5.26
N THR A 51 4.65 13.79 6.29
CA THR A 51 3.33 14.43 6.29
C THR A 51 3.34 15.60 7.26
N PRO A 52 3.01 16.83 6.81
CA PRO A 52 2.98 18.00 7.67
C PRO A 52 1.86 17.90 8.72
N ASP A 53 0.76 17.22 8.39
CA ASP A 53 -0.39 17.02 9.28
C ASP A 53 -0.14 16.01 10.41
N GLY A 54 1.06 15.44 10.51
CA GLY A 54 1.43 14.46 11.54
C GLY A 54 0.65 13.14 11.49
N SER A 55 -0.15 12.92 10.43
CA SER A 55 -1.03 11.77 10.23
C SER A 55 -0.47 10.83 9.16
N PRO A 56 -0.67 9.49 9.28
CA PRO A 56 -0.20 8.56 8.28
C PRO A 56 -0.95 8.76 6.95
N PRO A 57 -0.28 8.57 5.79
CA PRO A 57 -0.92 8.70 4.50
C PRO A 57 -2.01 7.64 4.30
N LYS A 58 -3.16 8.06 3.77
CA LYS A 58 -4.32 7.18 3.49
C LYS A 58 -4.12 6.25 2.29
N VAL A 59 -3.06 6.50 1.51
CA VAL A 59 -2.68 5.74 0.32
C VAL A 59 -1.32 5.09 0.51
N CYS A 60 -1.08 3.99 -0.18
CA CYS A 60 0.23 3.37 -0.17
C CYS A 60 1.12 3.97 -1.26
N LEU A 61 2.15 4.73 -0.86
CA LEU A 61 3.18 5.28 -1.76
C LEU A 61 4.25 4.23 -2.07
N ARG A 62 3.86 3.00 -2.41
CA ARG A 62 4.82 1.94 -2.76
C ARG A 62 5.76 2.47 -3.85
N PRO A 63 7.09 2.49 -3.63
CA PRO A 63 8.01 2.91 -4.67
C PRO A 63 7.84 1.93 -5.83
N ASP A 64 7.46 2.44 -6.99
CA ASP A 64 7.55 1.73 -8.25
C ASP A 64 9.03 1.57 -8.57
N THR A 65 9.63 0.47 -8.12
CA THR A 65 10.93 0.04 -8.63
C THR A 65 10.75 -0.48 -10.06
N THR A 66 10.33 0.41 -10.97
CA THR A 66 10.62 0.26 -12.38
C THR A 66 11.88 1.09 -12.59
N PRO A 67 13.06 0.49 -12.74
CA PRO A 67 14.18 1.24 -13.30
C PRO A 67 13.67 1.72 -14.66
N ARG A 68 13.44 3.02 -14.83
CA ARG A 68 13.34 3.58 -16.18
C ARG A 68 14.71 3.29 -16.82
N ALA A 69 14.69 2.29 -17.71
CA ALA A 69 15.79 1.91 -18.57
C ALA A 69 16.19 3.08 -19.48
#